data_AF-A0A8P4G5K0-F1
#
_entry.id   AF-A0A8P4G5K0-F1
#
_cell.length_a   1.000
_cell.length_b   1.000
_cell.length_c   1.000
_cell.angle_alpha   90.00
_cell.angle_beta   90.00
_cell.angle_gamma   90.00
#
_symmetry.space_group_name_H-M   'P 1'
#
loop_
_entity.id
_entity.type
_entity.pdbx_description
1 polymer ?
#
loop_
_entity_poly.entity_id
_entity_poly.type
_entity_poly.pdbx_seq_one_letter_code
_entity_poly.pdbx_strand_id
1 'polypeptide(L)'
;MADRVNNFPPLPQFMRIKPCFYQNIEEEIPAPHQQLVRRVYTLWMMYSGTLCINVISCIAWWAGGGNATNFGFSLLWLILFSPCSYACWFRPLYKAFRADSSFNFMAFFFIFFLQCVLALIQAIGIPGWGTCGWIATVTFFSTNMGSAIVMLITTVLFTLVTALMALVIIKVHRFYRGGGGSLERAQEEWSTGLWKSAPVREAGFNAVAQTAQGPSLPQYPAAVPSYPDNSHW
;
A
#
# COMPACT_ATOMS: atom_id res chain seq x y z
N MET A 1 31.40 -0.67 -1.09
CA MET A 1 29.94 -0.90 -1.07
C MET A 1 29.67 -1.97 -2.11
N ALA A 2 29.26 -3.17 -1.71
CA ALA A 2 28.91 -4.21 -2.68
C ALA A 2 27.70 -3.73 -3.50
N ASP A 3 27.82 -3.74 -4.82
CA ASP A 3 26.72 -3.37 -5.72
C ASP A 3 25.53 -4.32 -5.45
N ARG A 4 24.48 -3.80 -4.83
CA ARG A 4 23.28 -4.56 -4.52
C ARG A 4 22.53 -4.88 -5.83
N VAL A 5 22.48 -6.16 -6.18
CA VAL A 5 21.89 -6.64 -7.45
C VAL A 5 20.39 -6.39 -7.48
N ASN A 6 19.91 -5.58 -8.43
CA ASN A 6 18.47 -5.33 -8.60
C ASN A 6 17.66 -6.63 -8.67
N ASN A 7 16.62 -6.74 -7.84
CA ASN A 7 15.81 -7.96 -7.67
C ASN A 7 14.31 -7.73 -7.99
N PHE A 8 13.93 -6.49 -8.36
CA PHE A 8 12.54 -6.07 -8.40
C PHE A 8 12.18 -5.28 -9.68
N PRO A 9 11.03 -5.55 -10.34
CA PRO A 9 10.07 -6.63 -10.08
C PRO A 9 10.63 -8.01 -10.51
N PRO A 10 10.24 -9.12 -9.83
CA PRO A 10 10.59 -10.48 -10.24
C PRO A 10 9.79 -10.83 -11.49
N LEU A 11 10.37 -10.56 -12.64
CA LEU A 11 9.74 -10.82 -13.92
C LEU A 11 10.12 -12.24 -14.40
N PRO A 12 9.18 -12.98 -15.01
CA PRO A 12 9.52 -14.20 -15.73
C PRO A 12 10.61 -13.90 -16.77
N GLN A 13 11.59 -14.79 -16.92
CA GLN A 13 12.73 -14.61 -17.85
C GLN A 13 12.32 -14.33 -19.32
N PHE A 14 11.06 -14.60 -19.68
CA PHE A 14 10.49 -14.30 -21.00
C PHE A 14 10.30 -12.79 -21.27
N MET A 15 10.09 -11.97 -20.23
CA MET A 15 10.04 -10.52 -20.40
C MET A 15 11.46 -9.94 -20.37
N ARG A 16 11.90 -9.29 -21.46
CA ARG A 16 13.21 -8.60 -21.59
C ARG A 16 13.38 -7.36 -20.70
N ILE A 17 12.58 -7.20 -19.65
CA ILE A 17 12.68 -6.09 -18.71
C ILE A 17 13.60 -6.56 -17.58
N LYS A 18 14.79 -5.94 -17.46
CA LYS A 18 15.71 -6.22 -16.37
C LYS A 18 15.12 -5.72 -15.04
N PRO A 19 15.33 -6.42 -13.92
CA PRO A 19 14.99 -5.90 -12.60
C PRO A 19 15.58 -4.49 -12.43
N CYS A 20 14.72 -3.53 -12.14
CA CYS A 20 15.08 -2.10 -12.15
C CYS A 20 15.51 -1.60 -10.76
N PHE A 21 15.21 -2.36 -9.69
CA PHE A 21 15.46 -1.90 -8.33
C PHE A 21 15.85 -3.07 -7.40
N TYR A 22 16.71 -2.80 -6.42
CA TYR A 22 16.96 -3.69 -5.31
C TYR A 22 15.89 -3.47 -4.23
N GLN A 23 15.08 -4.48 -3.94
CA GLN A 23 14.11 -4.43 -2.85
C GLN A 23 14.30 -5.65 -1.94
N ASN A 24 14.71 -5.42 -0.70
CA ASN A 24 14.82 -6.44 0.33
C ASN A 24 14.13 -5.98 1.61
N ILE A 25 12.93 -6.51 1.84
CA ILE A 25 12.09 -6.14 3.00
C ILE A 25 12.73 -6.63 4.31
N GLU A 26 13.51 -7.71 4.29
CA GLU A 26 14.13 -8.29 5.49
C GLU A 26 15.32 -7.48 5.99
N GLU A 27 16.06 -6.84 5.09
CA GLU A 27 17.27 -6.09 5.40
C GLU A 27 17.01 -4.59 5.60
N GLU A 28 16.01 -4.01 4.92
CA GLU A 28 15.78 -2.55 4.95
C GLU A 28 14.66 -2.08 5.89
N ILE A 29 13.85 -3.00 6.44
CA ILE A 29 12.71 -2.65 7.30
C ILE A 29 12.88 -3.31 8.67
N PRO A 30 12.65 -2.59 9.79
CA PRO A 30 12.71 -3.17 11.13
C PRO A 30 11.75 -4.37 11.27
N ALA A 31 12.21 -5.47 11.88
CA ALA A 31 11.49 -6.73 12.07
C ALA A 31 9.99 -6.61 12.41
N PRO A 32 9.54 -5.72 13.34
CA PRO A 32 8.11 -5.60 13.66
C PRO A 32 7.22 -5.10 12.51
N HIS A 33 7.77 -4.39 11.52
CA HIS A 33 7.01 -3.77 10.43
C HIS A 33 7.08 -4.56 9.11
N GLN A 34 7.99 -5.52 9.00
CA GLN A 34 8.22 -6.31 7.78
C GLN A 34 6.95 -7.03 7.32
N GLN A 35 6.18 -7.61 8.25
CA GLN A 35 4.99 -8.36 7.89
C GLN A 35 3.87 -7.45 7.37
N LEU A 36 3.77 -6.21 7.85
CA LEU A 36 2.83 -5.23 7.32
C LEU A 36 3.23 -4.85 5.89
N VAL A 37 4.50 -4.50 5.66
CA VAL A 37 4.96 -4.10 4.33
C VAL A 37 4.86 -5.24 3.31
N ARG A 38 5.11 -6.50 3.72
CA ARG A 38 4.83 -7.67 2.86
C ARG A 38 3.36 -7.79 2.50
N ARG A 39 2.44 -7.67 3.46
CA ARG A 39 0.99 -7.74 3.18
C ARG A 39 0.56 -6.64 2.22
N VAL A 40 1.10 -5.44 2.40
CA VAL A 40 0.81 -4.29 1.55
C VAL A 40 1.42 -4.46 0.14
N TYR A 41 2.59 -5.05 0.04
CA TYR A 41 3.19 -5.45 -1.23
C TYR A 41 2.36 -6.50 -1.96
N THR A 42 1.90 -7.54 -1.26
CA THR A 42 0.97 -8.54 -1.81
C THR A 42 -0.34 -7.89 -2.27
N LEU A 43 -0.85 -6.90 -1.53
CA LEU A 43 -2.04 -6.15 -1.92
C LEU A 43 -1.84 -5.37 -3.23
N TRP A 44 -0.69 -4.73 -3.42
CA TRP A 44 -0.36 -4.09 -4.69
C TRP A 44 -0.35 -5.11 -5.85
N MET A 45 0.29 -6.27 -5.64
CA MET A 45 0.35 -7.32 -6.66
C MET A 45 -1.04 -7.90 -6.97
N MET A 46 -1.90 -8.07 -5.96
CA MET A 46 -3.30 -8.47 -6.14
C MET A 46 -4.10 -7.41 -6.92
N TYR A 47 -3.90 -6.13 -6.66
CA TYR A 47 -4.55 -5.04 -7.40
C TYR A 47 -4.11 -5.05 -8.88
N SER A 48 -2.81 -5.12 -9.17
CA SER A 48 -2.31 -5.25 -10.54
C SER A 48 -2.81 -6.52 -11.23
N GLY A 49 -2.84 -7.66 -10.54
CA GLY A 49 -3.42 -8.90 -11.05
C GLY A 49 -4.92 -8.78 -11.35
N THR A 50 -5.67 -8.07 -10.51
CA THR A 50 -7.09 -7.79 -10.74
C THR A 50 -7.31 -6.93 -11.99
N LEU A 51 -6.45 -5.94 -12.23
CA LEU A 51 -6.49 -5.17 -13.49
C LEU A 51 -6.22 -6.05 -14.71
N CYS A 52 -5.31 -7.03 -14.63
CA CYS A 52 -5.08 -7.99 -15.72
C CYS A 52 -6.33 -8.85 -15.98
N ILE A 53 -6.96 -9.38 -14.93
CA ILE A 53 -8.18 -10.20 -15.05
C ILE A 53 -9.34 -9.35 -15.55
N ASN A 54 -9.38 -8.06 -15.21
CA ASN A 54 -10.35 -7.11 -15.75
C ASN A 54 -10.21 -6.95 -17.28
N VAL A 55 -9.00 -6.92 -17.83
CA VAL A 55 -8.81 -6.92 -19.29
C VAL A 55 -9.40 -8.19 -19.91
N ILE A 56 -9.12 -9.37 -19.32
CA ILE A 56 -9.69 -10.65 -19.79
C ILE A 56 -11.23 -10.62 -19.73
N SER A 57 -11.79 -10.04 -18.67
CA SER A 57 -13.23 -9.91 -18.50
C SER A 57 -13.86 -8.93 -19.50
N CYS A 58 -13.18 -7.84 -19.83
CA CYS A 58 -13.62 -6.92 -20.87
C CYS A 58 -13.54 -7.56 -22.27
N ILE A 59 -12.57 -8.46 -22.52
CA ILE A 59 -12.53 -9.28 -23.75
C ILE A 59 -13.73 -10.24 -23.78
N ALA A 60 -14.00 -10.94 -22.68
CA ALA A 60 -15.14 -11.85 -22.57
C ALA A 60 -16.48 -11.11 -22.74
N TRP A 61 -16.60 -9.90 -22.19
CA TRP A 61 -17.75 -9.01 -22.42
C TRP A 61 -17.88 -8.68 -23.91
N TRP A 62 -16.80 -8.22 -24.55
CA TRP A 62 -16.84 -7.89 -25.98
C TRP A 62 -17.23 -9.10 -26.84
N ALA A 63 -16.66 -10.28 -26.58
CA ALA A 63 -17.02 -11.52 -27.25
C ALA A 63 -18.49 -11.94 -27.03
N GLY A 64 -19.07 -11.58 -25.89
CA GLY A 64 -20.47 -11.83 -25.56
C GLY A 64 -21.47 -10.83 -26.16
N GLY A 65 -21.03 -9.92 -27.04
CA GLY A 65 -21.87 -8.87 -27.65
C GLY A 65 -21.78 -7.50 -26.97
N GLY A 66 -20.79 -7.29 -26.11
CA GLY A 66 -20.52 -6.03 -25.43
C GLY A 66 -19.83 -4.97 -26.28
N ASN A 67 -19.81 -3.73 -25.77
CA ASN A 67 -19.08 -2.63 -26.41
C ASN A 67 -17.55 -2.74 -26.15
N ALA A 68 -16.76 -2.59 -27.22
CA ALA A 68 -15.29 -2.58 -27.21
C ALA A 68 -14.68 -1.40 -26.43
N THR A 69 -15.43 -0.33 -26.14
CA THR A 69 -14.95 0.81 -25.34
C THR A 69 -14.39 0.37 -23.99
N ASN A 70 -15.05 -0.59 -23.32
CA ASN A 70 -14.59 -1.07 -22.02
C ASN A 70 -13.23 -1.80 -22.12
N PHE A 71 -12.98 -2.51 -23.21
CA PHE A 71 -11.69 -3.15 -23.45
C PHE A 71 -10.56 -2.11 -23.57
N GLY A 72 -10.75 -1.07 -24.38
CA GLY A 72 -9.74 -0.01 -24.56
C GLY A 72 -9.37 0.67 -23.24
N PHE A 73 -10.37 1.07 -22.45
CA PHE A 73 -10.14 1.66 -21.12
C PHE A 73 -9.53 0.67 -20.13
N SER A 74 -9.92 -0.61 -20.14
CA SER A 74 -9.33 -1.62 -19.26
C SER A 74 -7.82 -1.78 -19.45
N LEU A 75 -7.36 -1.73 -20.71
CA LEU A 75 -5.94 -1.80 -21.05
C LEU A 75 -5.20 -0.52 -20.64
N LEU A 76 -5.81 0.64 -20.86
CA LEU A 76 -5.28 1.92 -20.41
C LEU A 76 -5.12 1.93 -18.87
N TRP A 77 -6.10 1.45 -18.12
CA TRP A 77 -6.03 1.35 -16.66
C TRP A 77 -4.97 0.39 -16.18
N LEU A 78 -4.80 -0.76 -16.85
CA LEU A 78 -3.73 -1.69 -16.51
C LEU A 78 -2.35 -1.03 -16.65
N ILE A 79 -2.10 -0.35 -17.78
CA ILE A 79 -0.81 0.27 -18.07
C ILE A 79 -0.56 1.50 -17.20
N LEU A 80 -1.59 2.30 -16.89
CA LEU A 80 -1.45 3.52 -16.11
C LEU A 80 -1.43 3.24 -14.61
N PHE A 81 -2.42 2.50 -14.09
CA PHE A 81 -2.60 2.33 -12.65
C PHE A 81 -1.64 1.33 -12.03
N SER A 82 -1.15 0.32 -12.76
CA SER A 82 -0.17 -0.63 -12.21
C SER A 82 1.16 0.04 -11.79
N PRO A 83 1.85 0.83 -12.66
CA PRO A 83 3.07 1.54 -12.25
C PRO A 83 2.77 2.75 -11.36
N CYS A 84 1.67 3.47 -11.59
CA CYS A 84 1.29 4.63 -10.78
C CYS A 84 1.02 4.22 -9.33
N SER A 85 0.25 3.16 -9.09
CA SER A 85 -0.01 2.64 -7.74
C SER A 85 1.28 2.26 -7.00
N TYR A 86 2.23 1.64 -7.70
CA TYR A 86 3.54 1.32 -7.12
C TYR A 86 4.32 2.58 -6.73
N ALA A 87 4.41 3.54 -7.63
CA ALA A 87 5.19 4.76 -7.44
C ALA A 87 4.56 5.70 -6.40
N CYS A 88 3.23 5.80 -6.38
CA CYS A 88 2.52 6.84 -5.65
C CYS A 88 2.12 6.42 -4.24
N TRP A 89 1.96 5.13 -3.92
CA TRP A 89 1.64 4.74 -2.54
C TRP A 89 2.53 3.64 -1.98
N PHE A 90 2.95 2.65 -2.77
CA PHE A 90 3.85 1.62 -2.24
C PHE A 90 5.23 2.19 -1.90
N ARG A 91 5.82 2.98 -2.80
CA ARG A 91 7.13 3.63 -2.56
C ARG A 91 7.13 4.60 -1.38
N PRO A 92 6.17 5.53 -1.24
CA PRO A 92 6.09 6.38 -0.06
C PRO A 92 5.95 5.58 1.23
N LEU A 93 5.15 4.50 1.23
CA LEU A 93 5.03 3.63 2.39
C LEU A 93 6.34 2.93 2.75
N TYR A 94 7.04 2.39 1.75
CA TYR A 94 8.34 1.75 1.94
C TYR A 94 9.36 2.73 2.54
N LYS A 95 9.40 3.96 2.01
CA LYS A 95 10.26 5.02 2.54
C LYS A 95 9.84 5.45 3.95
N ALA A 96 8.54 5.50 4.23
CA ALA A 96 8.00 5.84 5.54
C ALA A 96 8.45 4.83 6.61
N PHE A 97 8.36 3.53 6.35
CA PHE A 97 8.80 2.50 7.30
C PHE A 97 10.32 2.37 7.41
N ARG A 98 11.07 2.59 6.32
CA ARG A 98 12.54 2.55 6.36
C ARG A 98 13.14 3.73 7.13
N ALA A 99 12.56 4.92 6.99
CA ALA A 99 13.07 6.16 7.58
C ALA A 99 12.23 6.66 8.77
N ASP A 100 11.27 5.88 9.27
CA ASP A 100 10.31 6.29 10.31
C ASP A 100 9.76 7.73 10.11
N SER A 101 9.48 8.09 8.86
CA SER A 101 9.20 9.48 8.48
C SER A 101 7.70 9.77 8.44
N SER A 102 7.27 10.65 9.33
CA SER A 102 5.89 11.12 9.49
C SER A 102 5.34 11.77 8.22
N PHE A 103 6.17 12.51 7.48
CA PHE A 103 5.76 13.12 6.21
C PHE A 103 5.41 12.07 5.14
N ASN A 104 6.25 11.03 5.00
CA ASN A 104 6.00 9.96 4.03
C ASN A 104 4.76 9.12 4.42
N PHE A 105 4.48 8.96 5.72
CA PHE A 105 3.23 8.37 6.20
C PHE A 105 1.99 9.19 5.80
N MET A 106 2.04 10.51 5.97
CA MET A 106 0.93 11.40 5.60
C MET A 106 0.66 11.39 4.08
N ALA A 107 1.72 11.44 3.27
CA ALA A 107 1.60 11.30 1.82
C ALA A 107 1.01 9.94 1.41
N PHE A 108 1.44 8.86 2.07
CA PHE A 108 0.86 7.53 1.86
C PHE A 108 -0.64 7.53 2.16
N PHE A 109 -1.09 8.02 3.32
CA PHE A 109 -2.51 7.99 3.67
C PHE A 109 -3.38 8.73 2.66
N PHE A 110 -2.95 9.93 2.23
CA PHE A 110 -3.71 10.72 1.28
C PHE A 110 -3.84 10.02 -0.07
N ILE A 111 -2.72 9.57 -0.65
CA ILE A 111 -2.71 8.93 -1.96
C ILE A 111 -3.40 7.56 -1.91
N PHE A 112 -3.15 6.78 -0.86
CA PHE A 112 -3.75 5.46 -0.71
C PHE A 112 -5.26 5.53 -0.43
N PHE A 113 -5.73 6.57 0.25
CA PHE A 113 -7.17 6.84 0.38
C PHE A 113 -7.83 7.13 -0.97
N LEU A 114 -7.24 8.00 -1.79
CA LEU A 114 -7.74 8.26 -3.15
C LEU A 114 -7.73 6.98 -3.99
N GLN A 115 -6.67 6.17 -3.88
CA GLN A 115 -6.60 4.86 -4.55
C GLN A 115 -7.69 3.89 -4.07
N CYS A 116 -8.02 3.89 -2.78
CA CYS A 116 -9.11 3.08 -2.23
C CYS A 116 -10.48 3.54 -2.77
N VAL A 117 -10.71 4.84 -2.91
CA VAL A 117 -11.92 5.39 -3.55
C VAL A 117 -11.99 4.97 -5.02
N LEU A 118 -10.88 5.07 -5.76
CA LEU A 118 -10.81 4.59 -7.14
C LEU A 118 -11.14 3.10 -7.24
N ALA A 119 -10.56 2.25 -6.37
CA ALA A 119 -10.83 0.81 -6.34
C ALA A 119 -12.30 0.51 -6.02
N LEU A 120 -12.92 1.26 -5.10
CA LEU A 120 -14.35 1.15 -4.81
C LEU A 120 -15.20 1.45 -6.05
N ILE A 121 -14.83 2.49 -6.80
CA ILE A 121 -15.55 2.85 -8.00
C ILE A 121 -15.37 1.79 -9.11
N GLN A 122 -14.19 1.20 -9.23
CA GLN A 122 -13.95 0.06 -10.14
C GLN A 122 -14.78 -1.17 -9.73
N ALA A 123 -14.96 -1.41 -8.42
CA ALA A 123 -15.81 -2.47 -7.90
C ALA A 123 -17.30 -2.23 -8.23
N ILE A 124 -17.77 -0.97 -8.19
CA ILE A 124 -19.12 -0.59 -8.62
C ILE A 124 -19.29 -0.84 -10.13
N GLY A 125 -18.28 -0.49 -10.94
CA GLY A 125 -18.23 -0.79 -12.37
C GLY A 125 -19.17 0.08 -13.21
N ILE A 126 -18.93 1.40 -13.23
CA ILE A 126 -19.74 2.32 -14.05
C ILE A 126 -19.56 1.97 -15.54
N PRO A 127 -20.66 1.81 -16.30
CA PRO A 127 -20.59 1.53 -17.73
C PRO A 127 -19.74 2.54 -18.49
N GLY A 128 -18.87 2.07 -19.39
CA GLY A 128 -17.99 2.93 -20.18
C GLY A 128 -16.69 3.32 -19.47
N TRP A 129 -16.51 2.96 -18.20
CA TRP A 129 -15.27 3.23 -17.47
C TRP A 129 -14.21 2.13 -17.63
N GLY A 130 -14.47 1.08 -18.42
CA GLY A 130 -13.49 0.01 -18.65
C GLY A 130 -13.24 -0.91 -17.45
N THR A 131 -14.25 -1.08 -16.60
CA THR A 131 -14.20 -2.04 -15.48
C THR A 131 -15.43 -2.94 -15.45
N CYS A 132 -15.22 -4.22 -15.13
CA CYS A 132 -16.27 -5.21 -14.94
C CYS A 132 -16.63 -5.29 -13.45
N GLY A 133 -17.27 -4.25 -12.93
CA GLY A 133 -17.80 -4.22 -11.56
C GLY A 133 -19.27 -4.66 -11.48
N TRP A 134 -19.86 -4.51 -10.30
CA TRP A 134 -21.20 -5.03 -9.98
C TRP A 134 -22.29 -4.62 -10.98
N ILE A 135 -22.36 -3.33 -11.34
CA ILE A 135 -23.40 -2.83 -12.26
C ILE A 135 -23.24 -3.48 -13.64
N ALA A 136 -22.02 -3.45 -14.19
CA ALA A 136 -21.70 -4.06 -15.48
C ALA A 136 -22.00 -5.56 -15.50
N THR A 137 -21.61 -6.29 -14.47
CA THR A 137 -21.79 -7.74 -14.38
C THR A 137 -23.27 -8.12 -14.26
N VAL A 138 -24.02 -7.47 -13.36
CA VAL A 138 -25.45 -7.77 -13.14
C VAL A 138 -26.28 -7.49 -14.40
N THR A 139 -26.00 -6.39 -15.09
CA THR A 139 -26.71 -6.03 -16.32
C THR A 139 -26.39 -6.96 -17.50
N PHE A 140 -25.24 -7.63 -17.50
CA PHE A 140 -24.83 -8.51 -18.59
C PHE A 140 -25.27 -9.96 -18.43
N PHE A 141 -25.75 -10.37 -17.24
CA PHE A 141 -26.26 -11.73 -16.99
C PHE A 141 -27.43 -12.12 -17.91
N SER A 142 -28.30 -11.16 -18.26
CA SER A 142 -29.41 -11.40 -19.19
C SER A 142 -28.98 -11.51 -20.65
N THR A 143 -27.75 -11.10 -20.99
CA THR A 143 -27.24 -11.07 -22.37
C THR A 143 -26.40 -12.30 -22.66
N ASN A 144 -25.39 -12.58 -21.84
CA ASN A 144 -24.52 -13.74 -22.01
C ASN A 144 -24.04 -14.25 -20.64
N MET A 145 -24.56 -15.41 -20.24
CA MET A 145 -24.23 -16.03 -18.96
C MET A 145 -22.74 -16.36 -18.83
N GLY A 146 -22.10 -16.84 -19.91
CA GLY A 146 -20.68 -17.20 -19.89
C GLY A 146 -19.79 -15.99 -19.62
N SER A 147 -19.99 -14.89 -20.35
CA SER A 147 -19.28 -13.64 -20.13
C SER A 147 -19.54 -13.05 -18.75
N ALA A 148 -20.80 -13.10 -18.28
CA ALA A 148 -21.17 -12.58 -16.97
C ALA A 148 -20.48 -13.33 -15.81
N ILE A 149 -20.27 -14.65 -15.92
CA ILE A 149 -19.52 -15.43 -14.93
C ILE A 149 -18.05 -14.96 -14.87
N VAL A 150 -17.41 -14.74 -16.02
CA VAL A 150 -16.02 -14.22 -16.06
C VAL A 150 -15.95 -12.83 -15.45
N MET A 151 -16.90 -11.95 -15.77
CA MET A 151 -17.00 -10.61 -15.19
C MET A 151 -17.22 -10.65 -13.67
N LEU A 152 -18.02 -11.60 -13.16
CA LEU A 152 -18.26 -11.78 -11.73
C LEU A 152 -16.97 -12.09 -10.95
N ILE A 153 -16.07 -12.90 -11.51
CA ILE A 153 -14.76 -13.16 -10.90
C ILE A 153 -14.01 -11.84 -10.69
N THR A 154 -13.94 -10.99 -11.71
CA THR A 154 -13.31 -9.67 -11.62
C THR A 154 -14.00 -8.77 -10.61
N THR A 155 -15.33 -8.74 -10.60
CA THR A 155 -16.12 -7.94 -9.65
C THR A 155 -15.81 -8.32 -8.19
N VAL A 156 -15.76 -9.62 -7.90
CA VAL A 156 -15.42 -10.14 -6.55
C VAL A 156 -13.99 -9.78 -6.18
N LEU A 157 -13.04 -9.89 -7.12
CA LEU A 157 -11.64 -9.50 -6.89
C LEU A 157 -11.49 -8.00 -6.60
N PHE A 158 -12.14 -7.12 -7.35
CA PHE A 158 -12.13 -5.68 -7.06
C PHE A 158 -12.74 -5.37 -5.69
N THR A 159 -13.82 -6.05 -5.32
CA THR A 159 -14.45 -5.91 -4.01
C THR A 159 -13.49 -6.36 -2.89
N LEU A 160 -12.84 -7.52 -3.05
CA LEU A 160 -11.87 -8.04 -2.10
C LEU A 160 -10.67 -7.09 -1.95
N VAL A 161 -10.11 -6.62 -3.06
CA VAL A 161 -8.98 -5.68 -3.04
C VAL A 161 -9.36 -4.36 -2.36
N THR A 162 -10.55 -3.83 -2.64
CA THR A 162 -11.06 -2.61 -1.99
C THR A 162 -11.21 -2.80 -0.48
N ALA A 163 -11.77 -3.93 -0.05
CA ALA A 163 -11.89 -4.26 1.37
C ALA A 163 -10.52 -4.38 2.05
N LEU A 164 -9.56 -5.05 1.42
CA LEU A 164 -8.20 -5.17 1.93
C LEU A 164 -7.48 -3.81 1.98
N MET A 165 -7.68 -2.92 1.00
CA MET A 165 -7.17 -1.55 1.03
C MET A 165 -7.72 -0.77 2.23
N ALA A 166 -9.03 -0.86 2.49
CA ALA A 166 -9.63 -0.23 3.66
C ALA A 166 -9.06 -0.78 4.98
N LEU A 167 -8.87 -2.10 5.10
CA LEU A 167 -8.24 -2.72 6.27
C LEU A 167 -6.79 -2.25 6.48
N VAL A 168 -6.02 -2.08 5.41
CA VAL A 168 -4.66 -1.53 5.49
C VAL A 168 -4.68 -0.09 5.98
N ILE A 169 -5.58 0.77 5.46
CA ILE A 169 -5.74 2.15 5.94
C ILE A 169 -5.99 2.16 7.44
N ILE A 170 -6.96 1.37 7.92
CA ILE A 170 -7.31 1.30 9.34
C ILE A 170 -6.11 0.83 10.18
N LYS A 171 -5.40 -0.21 9.73
CA LYS A 171 -4.27 -0.79 10.48
C LYS A 171 -3.09 0.17 10.55
N VAL A 172 -2.71 0.80 9.43
CA VAL A 172 -1.60 1.77 9.42
C VAL A 172 -1.99 3.03 10.19
N HIS A 173 -3.24 3.48 10.10
CA HIS A 173 -3.72 4.65 10.85
C HIS A 173 -3.71 4.40 12.37
N ARG A 174 -4.17 3.22 12.82
CA ARG A 174 -4.08 2.82 14.24
C ARG A 174 -2.64 2.76 14.73
N PHE A 175 -1.73 2.24 13.89
CA PHE A 175 -0.30 2.22 14.20
C PHE A 175 0.27 3.65 14.33
N TYR A 176 -0.01 4.52 13.35
CA TYR A 176 0.46 5.91 13.34
C TYR A 176 -0.06 6.72 14.55
N ARG A 177 -1.34 6.57 14.92
CA ARG A 177 -1.90 7.19 16.13
C ARG A 177 -1.35 6.61 17.43
N GLY A 178 -1.08 5.31 17.48
CA GLY A 178 -0.52 4.65 18.67
C GLY A 178 0.94 5.01 18.94
N GLY A 179 1.70 5.37 17.90
CA GLY A 179 3.11 5.78 17.99
C GLY A 179 3.35 7.28 18.25
N GLY A 180 2.31 8.07 18.50
CA GLY A 180 2.44 9.51 18.74
C GLY A 180 2.74 10.35 17.50
N GLY A 181 2.39 9.88 16.30
CA GLY A 181 2.50 10.65 15.06
C GLY A 181 1.52 11.83 15.04
N SER A 182 2.02 13.05 14.82
CA SER A 182 1.22 14.28 14.69
C SER A 182 1.56 15.05 13.42
N LEU A 183 0.62 15.86 12.94
CA LEU A 183 0.83 16.78 11.82
C LEU A 183 1.94 17.81 12.14
N GLU A 184 2.06 18.26 13.38
CA GLU A 184 3.14 19.14 13.84
C GLU A 184 4.52 18.49 13.64
N ARG A 185 4.66 17.21 13.99
CA ARG A 185 5.91 16.48 13.79
C ARG A 185 6.21 16.27 12.31
N ALA A 186 5.20 16.08 11.47
CA ALA A 186 5.37 16.03 10.02
C ALA A 186 5.79 17.40 9.44
N GLN A 187 5.30 18.51 10.00
CA GLN A 187 5.74 19.87 9.63
C GLN A 187 7.19 20.13 10.05
N GLU A 188 7.59 19.67 11.24
CA GLU A 188 8.95 19.79 11.74
C GLU A 188 9.93 18.93 10.91
N GLU A 189 9.56 17.69 10.56
CA GLU A 189 10.35 16.85 9.65
C GLU A 189 10.46 17.43 8.24
N TRP A 190 9.42 18.12 7.76
CA TRP A 190 9.41 18.81 6.46
C TRP A 190 10.34 20.03 6.46
N SER A 191 10.24 20.89 7.47
CA SER A 191 11.05 22.12 7.59
C SER A 191 12.53 21.83 7.82
N THR A 192 12.85 20.80 8.60
CA THR A 192 14.23 20.39 8.90
C THR A 192 14.85 19.53 7.79
N GLY A 193 14.06 19.05 6.82
CA GLY A 193 14.54 18.17 5.75
C GLY A 193 14.87 16.74 6.21
N LEU A 194 14.62 16.40 7.48
CA LEU A 194 14.88 15.09 8.08
C LEU A 194 14.12 13.95 7.37
N TRP A 195 13.02 14.26 6.67
CA TRP A 195 12.28 13.30 5.84
C TRP A 195 13.10 12.64 4.70
N LYS A 196 14.29 13.17 4.36
CA LYS A 196 15.18 12.65 3.31
C LYS A 196 16.19 11.62 3.82
N SER A 197 16.52 11.64 5.11
CA SER A 197 17.53 10.78 5.75
C SER A 197 16.85 9.75 6.64
N ALA A 198 17.22 8.47 6.56
CA ALA A 198 16.82 7.50 7.59
C ALA A 198 17.40 7.98 8.93
N PRO A 199 16.57 8.28 9.95
CA PRO A 199 17.08 8.64 11.26
C PRO A 199 17.83 7.42 11.78
N VAL A 200 19.13 7.58 12.02
CA VAL A 200 19.94 6.63 12.81
C VAL A 200 19.44 6.73 14.25
N ARG A 201 18.23 6.23 14.52
CA ARG A 201 17.62 6.27 15.85
C ARG A 201 18.01 5.07 16.71
N GLU A 202 18.72 4.10 16.15
CA GLU A 202 19.41 3.04 16.92
C GLU A 202 20.66 3.54 17.66
N ALA A 203 21.18 4.74 17.36
CA ALA A 203 22.27 5.33 18.14
C ALA A 203 21.80 5.95 19.47
N GLY A 204 20.51 6.28 19.61
CA GLY A 204 19.95 6.86 20.84
C GLY A 204 19.61 5.83 21.92
N PHE A 205 19.18 4.62 21.52
CA PHE A 205 18.85 3.54 22.47
C PHE A 205 20.10 2.83 23.01
N ASN A 206 21.17 2.74 22.23
CA ASN A 206 22.45 2.15 22.67
C ASN A 206 23.34 3.15 23.45
N ALA A 207 23.20 4.46 23.23
CA ALA A 207 23.91 5.47 24.03
C ALA A 207 23.37 5.57 25.47
N VAL A 208 22.10 5.20 25.70
CA VAL A 208 21.50 5.11 27.05
C VAL A 208 21.87 3.79 27.74
N ALA A 209 22.16 2.72 26.99
CA ALA A 209 22.60 1.44 27.56
C ALA A 209 24.09 1.40 27.95
N GLN A 210 24.94 2.27 27.39
CA GLN A 210 26.38 2.30 27.69
C GLN A 210 26.81 3.34 28.75
N THR A 211 25.89 4.12 29.31
CA THR A 211 26.20 5.11 30.37
C THR A 211 25.80 4.66 31.78
N ALA A 212 25.82 3.34 32.04
CA ALA A 212 25.52 2.75 33.35
C ALA A 212 26.67 2.85 34.39
N GLN A 213 27.60 3.81 34.27
CA GLN A 213 28.58 4.13 35.33
C GLN A 213 28.85 5.64 35.46
N GLY A 214 27.86 6.39 36.00
CA GLY A 214 27.98 7.69 36.71
C GLY A 214 28.45 8.93 35.92
N PRO A 215 28.26 10.18 36.44
CA PRO A 215 27.69 10.60 37.72
C PRO A 215 26.30 11.29 37.61
N SER A 216 25.66 11.43 38.78
CA SER A 216 24.27 11.85 39.05
C SER A 216 23.70 13.01 38.22
N LEU A 217 22.54 12.77 37.60
CA LEU A 217 21.67 13.79 36.99
C LEU A 217 20.75 14.45 38.05
N PRO A 218 20.41 15.74 37.90
CA PRO A 218 19.52 16.45 38.83
C PRO A 218 18.10 15.87 38.85
N GLN A 219 17.59 15.70 40.06
CA GLN A 219 16.25 15.20 40.40
C GLN A 219 15.17 16.14 39.87
N TYR A 220 14.33 15.68 38.93
CA TYR A 220 13.06 16.34 38.62
C TYR A 220 11.93 15.67 39.42
N PRO A 221 11.00 16.44 40.01
CA PRO A 221 9.90 15.88 40.79
C PRO A 221 8.94 15.11 39.89
N ALA A 222 8.91 13.79 40.08
CA ALA A 222 8.04 12.86 39.38
C ALA A 222 6.62 12.90 39.96
N ALA A 223 5.76 13.77 39.45
CA ALA A 223 4.32 13.59 39.56
C ALA A 223 3.85 12.76 38.36
N VAL A 224 3.91 11.43 38.48
CA VAL A 224 3.37 10.51 37.47
C VAL A 224 1.94 10.15 37.87
N PRO A 225 0.91 10.47 37.05
CA PRO A 225 -0.44 9.96 37.27
C PRO A 225 -0.48 8.44 37.10
N SER A 226 -1.02 7.72 38.08
CA SER A 226 -1.21 6.28 38.04
C SER A 226 -2.34 5.90 37.08
N TYR A 227 -2.02 5.17 36.02
CA TYR A 227 -3.03 4.53 35.17
C TYR A 227 -3.35 3.13 35.69
N PRO A 228 -4.64 2.71 35.67
CA PRO A 228 -5.03 1.37 36.09
C PRO A 228 -4.52 0.31 35.11
N ASP A 229 -4.16 -0.82 35.69
CA ASP A 229 -3.54 -1.97 35.04
C ASP A 229 -4.62 -2.78 34.27
N ASN A 230 -4.57 -2.76 32.94
CA ASN A 230 -5.54 -3.45 32.08
C ASN A 230 -4.98 -4.81 31.64
N SER A 231 -4.54 -5.64 32.59
CA SER A 231 -3.91 -6.94 32.35
C SER A 231 -4.87 -8.06 31.92
N HIS A 232 -6.01 -7.72 31.34
CA HIS A 232 -6.89 -8.70 30.70
C HIS A 232 -7.45 -8.16 29.38
N TRP A 233 -7.11 -8.91 28.31
CA TRP A 233 -7.63 -8.91 26.93
C TRP A 233 -6.91 -8.04 25.90
#